data_AF-A0A7S4G039-F1
#
_entry.id   AF-A0A7S4G039-F1
#
_cell.length_a   1.000
_cell.length_b   1.000
_cell.length_c   1.000
_cell.angle_alpha   90.00
_cell.angle_beta   90.00
_cell.angle_gamma   90.00
#
_symmetry.space_group_name_H-M   'P 1'
#
loop_
_entity.id
_entity.type
_entity.pdbx_description
1 polymer ?
#
loop_
_entity_poly.entity_id
_entity_poly.type
_entity_poly.pdbx_seq_one_letter_code
_entity_poly.pdbx_strand_id
1 'polypeptide(L)'
;MAAGDLCTAAVMRRRPLLLLLLLLFVWCAGAKKKGKDVMYADVPFIECDVCREAVRMAWGKANDLREKRGKVREDELTDITENMCDTESEHGDWLGQFDVVQSGDKLSLHKPGGYSQCKKECSTVAYACRKQLEEVHSDLAEALYLQKPKSLDKLTTKVCKKWTKACTKANAAAVVKHERKDETFKEMDEKAKEMEDLMRKMNKMGMGGMSMYSRDDMDEMM
;
A
#
# COMPACT_ATOMS: atom_id res chain seq x y z
N MET A 1 -47.96 54.42 11.78
CA MET A 1 -48.15 54.31 13.24
C MET A 1 -48.23 52.84 13.60
N ALA A 2 -47.56 52.50 14.70
CA ALA A 2 -47.22 51.17 15.17
C ALA A 2 -48.42 50.29 15.57
N ALA A 3 -48.20 48.97 15.58
CA ALA A 3 -48.54 48.01 16.63
C ALA A 3 -48.20 46.62 16.08
N GLY A 4 -47.42 45.75 16.69
CA GLY A 4 -47.07 45.59 18.11
C GLY A 4 -47.31 44.13 18.47
N ASP A 5 -46.24 43.34 18.54
CA ASP A 5 -46.19 41.92 18.90
C ASP A 5 -46.77 41.61 20.29
N LEU A 6 -47.25 40.38 20.50
CA LEU A 6 -46.66 39.39 21.44
C LEU A 6 -47.53 38.13 21.61
N CYS A 7 -46.98 37.02 21.10
CA CYS A 7 -46.85 35.67 21.68
C CYS A 7 -47.85 35.16 22.74
N THR A 8 -48.49 34.00 22.50
CA THR A 8 -48.16 32.72 23.18
C THR A 8 -49.09 31.55 22.79
N ALA A 9 -48.52 30.34 22.86
CA ALA A 9 -49.13 29.01 22.93
C ALA A 9 -49.73 28.39 21.64
N ALA A 10 -48.94 27.57 20.96
CA ALA A 10 -49.43 26.56 20.01
C ALA A 10 -49.08 25.16 20.51
N VAL A 11 -50.11 24.37 20.83
CA VAL A 11 -50.02 22.92 21.03
C VAL A 11 -50.94 22.25 20.02
N MET A 12 -50.41 21.19 19.40
CA MET A 12 -51.02 20.24 18.45
C MET A 12 -51.06 20.64 16.96
N ARG A 13 -50.28 19.94 16.13
CA ARG A 13 -50.74 18.69 15.50
C ARG A 13 -49.60 17.97 14.78
N ARG A 14 -49.74 16.64 14.76
CA ARG A 14 -48.70 15.64 14.51
C ARG A 14 -48.53 15.34 13.00
N ARG A 15 -47.25 15.26 12.58
CA ARG A 15 -46.62 14.44 11.51
C ARG A 15 -47.02 14.77 10.04
N PRO A 16 -46.08 14.76 9.05
CA PRO A 16 -44.98 13.81 8.92
C PRO A 16 -43.67 14.43 8.38
N LEU A 17 -42.82 15.01 9.24
CA LEU A 17 -41.48 15.47 8.85
C LEU A 17 -40.36 14.47 9.22
N LEU A 18 -40.73 13.24 9.59
CA LEU A 18 -39.77 12.22 10.03
C LEU A 18 -39.27 11.31 8.91
N LEU A 19 -39.93 11.29 7.74
CA LEU A 19 -39.52 10.44 6.61
C LEU A 19 -38.44 11.08 5.72
N LEU A 20 -38.29 12.41 5.73
CA LEU A 20 -37.25 13.10 4.95
C LEU A 20 -35.88 13.18 5.66
N LEU A 21 -35.85 12.99 6.97
CA LEU A 21 -34.60 12.99 7.77
C LEU A 21 -33.92 11.61 7.82
N LEU A 22 -34.61 10.54 7.42
CA LEU A 22 -34.07 9.18 7.31
C LEU A 22 -33.30 8.93 6.00
N LEU A 23 -33.39 9.83 5.00
CA LEU A 23 -32.71 9.69 3.71
C LEU A 23 -31.35 10.42 3.62
N LEU A 24 -30.93 11.14 4.67
CA LEU A 24 -29.64 11.86 4.71
C LEU A 24 -28.54 11.14 5.50
N PHE A 25 -28.83 9.99 6.10
CA PHE A 25 -27.82 9.07 6.63
C PHE A 25 -27.55 7.94 5.62
N VAL A 26 -27.37 8.28 4.34
CA VAL A 26 -26.61 7.42 3.43
C VAL A 26 -25.16 7.54 3.87
N TRP A 27 -24.84 6.69 4.84
CA TRP A 27 -23.50 6.45 5.33
C TRP A 27 -22.62 6.15 4.11
N CYS A 28 -21.69 7.04 3.80
CA CYS A 28 -20.46 6.68 3.09
C CYS A 28 -19.71 5.67 3.97
N ALA A 29 -20.17 4.42 3.99
CA ALA A 29 -19.37 3.29 4.39
C ALA A 29 -18.38 3.05 3.24
N GLY A 30 -17.40 3.94 3.12
CA GLY A 30 -16.16 3.61 2.42
C GLY A 30 -15.61 2.38 3.12
N ALA A 31 -15.65 1.24 2.42
CA ALA A 31 -15.06 0.01 2.88
C ALA A 31 -13.56 0.27 3.12
N LYS A 32 -13.18 0.51 4.38
CA LYS A 32 -11.77 0.47 4.77
C LYS A 32 -11.33 -0.96 4.48
N LYS A 33 -10.54 -1.16 3.42
CA LYS A 33 -9.83 -2.44 3.18
C LYS A 33 -9.24 -2.85 4.53
N LYS A 34 -9.57 -4.06 5.01
CA LYS A 34 -8.99 -4.59 6.25
C LYS A 34 -7.49 -4.75 6.02
N GLY A 35 -6.73 -3.70 6.35
CA GLY A 35 -5.28 -3.76 6.32
C GLY A 35 -4.81 -4.86 7.27
N LYS A 36 -3.95 -5.73 6.77
CA LYS A 36 -3.12 -6.59 7.62
C LYS A 36 -2.44 -5.70 8.69
N ASP A 37 -2.33 -6.21 9.91
CA ASP A 37 -1.90 -5.44 11.09
C ASP A 37 -0.51 -4.80 10.85
N VAL A 38 -0.40 -3.48 11.05
CA VAL A 38 0.80 -2.66 10.74
C VAL A 38 1.47 -2.23 12.03
N MET A 39 2.77 -2.46 12.14
CA MET A 39 3.59 -1.99 13.26
C MET A 39 4.00 -0.53 13.05
N TYR A 40 3.08 0.39 13.28
CA TYR A 40 3.31 1.83 13.07
C TYR A 40 4.51 2.39 13.85
N ALA A 41 4.85 1.80 14.99
CA ALA A 41 6.00 2.20 15.80
C ALA A 41 7.33 1.95 15.08
N ASP A 42 7.41 0.96 14.19
CA ASP A 42 8.65 0.60 13.49
C ASP A 42 8.91 1.47 12.27
N VAL A 43 7.85 2.06 11.70
CA VAL A 43 7.87 2.82 10.44
C VAL A 43 8.99 3.86 10.40
N PRO A 44 9.16 4.76 11.41
CA PRO A 44 10.18 5.82 11.37
C PRO A 44 11.62 5.30 11.26
N PHE A 45 11.88 4.08 11.76
CA PHE A 45 13.22 3.48 11.78
C PHE A 45 13.59 2.84 10.44
N ILE A 46 12.59 2.41 9.67
CA ILE A 46 12.80 1.67 8.41
C ILE A 46 12.58 2.53 7.16
N GLU A 47 12.01 3.74 7.24
CA GLU A 47 11.63 4.55 6.07
C GLU A 47 12.78 4.73 5.06
N CYS A 48 13.99 4.96 5.57
CA CYS A 48 15.16 5.18 4.74
C CYS A 48 15.60 3.90 4.01
N ASP A 49 15.56 2.75 4.68
CA ASP A 49 15.86 1.45 4.06
C ASP A 49 14.82 1.11 3.00
N VAL A 50 13.54 1.24 3.34
CA VAL A 50 12.41 0.99 2.43
C VAL A 50 12.49 1.88 1.21
N CYS A 51 12.77 3.18 1.36
CA CYS A 51 12.91 4.08 0.22
C CYS A 51 14.05 3.64 -0.71
N ARG A 52 15.20 3.25 -0.16
CA ARG A 52 16.33 2.79 -0.97
C ARG A 52 15.99 1.53 -1.75
N GLU A 53 15.39 0.54 -1.10
CA GLU A 53 14.99 -0.70 -1.76
C GLU A 53 13.89 -0.47 -2.79
N ALA A 54 12.91 0.38 -2.50
CA ALA A 54 11.88 0.74 -3.46
C ALA A 54 12.49 1.36 -4.73
N VAL A 55 13.42 2.31 -4.61
CA VAL A 55 14.09 2.89 -5.79
C VAL A 55 14.90 1.84 -6.56
N ARG A 56 15.59 0.93 -5.85
CA ARG A 56 16.32 -0.19 -6.48
C ARG A 56 15.41 -1.11 -7.26
N MET A 57 14.25 -1.46 -6.68
CA MET A 57 13.26 -2.32 -7.33
C MET A 57 12.66 -1.67 -8.58
N ALA A 58 12.32 -0.37 -8.51
CA ALA A 58 11.79 0.36 -9.65
C ALA A 58 12.84 0.49 -10.78
N TRP A 59 14.09 0.78 -10.42
CA TRP A 59 15.23 0.83 -11.35
C TRP A 59 15.49 -0.53 -12.02
N GLY A 60 15.49 -1.61 -11.23
CA GLY A 60 15.65 -2.97 -11.74
C GLY A 60 14.57 -3.33 -12.75
N LYS A 61 13.29 -3.16 -12.38
CA LYS A 61 12.17 -3.44 -13.32
C LYS A 61 12.23 -2.59 -14.58
N ALA A 62 12.59 -1.30 -14.47
CA ALA A 62 12.77 -0.44 -15.63
C ALA A 62 13.88 -0.95 -16.56
N ASN A 63 15.00 -1.42 -16.03
CA ASN A 63 16.10 -1.97 -16.82
C ASN A 63 15.75 -3.33 -17.43
N ASP A 64 15.11 -4.22 -16.69
CA ASP A 64 14.64 -5.51 -17.22
C ASP A 64 13.72 -5.30 -18.44
N LEU A 65 12.83 -4.30 -18.36
CA LEU A 65 11.98 -3.92 -19.48
C LEU A 65 12.79 -3.32 -20.65
N ARG A 66 13.91 -2.63 -20.40
CA ARG A 66 14.79 -2.13 -21.47
C ARG A 66 15.55 -3.27 -22.12
N GLU A 67 16.04 -4.22 -21.36
CA GLU A 67 16.80 -5.37 -21.87
C GLU A 67 15.92 -6.29 -22.72
N LYS A 68 14.68 -6.55 -22.29
CA LYS A 68 13.77 -7.47 -22.99
C LYS A 68 13.25 -6.95 -24.33
N ARG A 69 13.06 -5.63 -24.48
CA ARG A 69 12.36 -5.04 -25.65
C ARG A 69 12.95 -3.73 -26.18
N GLY A 70 14.03 -3.24 -25.59
CA GLY A 70 14.68 -1.97 -25.94
C GLY A 70 13.91 -0.73 -25.44
N LYS A 71 12.72 -0.47 -26.02
CA LYS A 71 11.90 0.70 -25.67
C LYS A 71 10.92 0.37 -24.56
N VAL A 72 10.91 1.20 -23.52
CA VAL A 72 9.96 1.12 -22.40
C VAL A 72 8.87 2.16 -22.60
N ARG A 73 7.61 1.76 -22.45
CA ARG A 73 6.47 2.68 -22.48
C ARG A 73 6.31 3.35 -21.12
N GLU A 74 5.88 4.60 -21.14
CA GLU A 74 5.74 5.43 -19.94
C GLU A 74 4.65 4.90 -18.99
N ASP A 75 3.54 4.40 -19.54
CA ASP A 75 2.43 3.84 -18.77
C ASP A 75 2.85 2.61 -17.97
N GLU A 76 3.79 1.81 -18.49
CA GLU A 76 4.31 0.65 -17.75
C GLU A 76 5.21 1.05 -16.58
N LEU A 77 5.98 2.13 -16.73
CA LEU A 77 6.76 2.66 -15.61
C LEU A 77 5.85 3.29 -14.55
N THR A 78 4.81 3.97 -15.00
CA THR A 78 3.77 4.53 -14.12
C THR A 78 3.10 3.43 -13.31
N ASP A 79 2.63 2.36 -13.98
CA ASP A 79 2.02 1.18 -13.33
C ASP A 79 2.96 0.52 -12.30
N ILE A 80 4.25 0.38 -12.64
CA ILE A 80 5.27 -0.11 -11.70
C ILE A 80 5.35 0.79 -10.47
N THR A 81 5.52 2.10 -10.66
CA THR A 81 5.76 3.03 -9.55
C THR A 81 4.55 3.26 -8.66
N GLU A 82 3.34 3.19 -9.22
CA GLU A 82 2.08 3.31 -8.47
C GLU A 82 1.80 2.06 -7.65
N ASN A 83 2.02 0.87 -8.23
CA ASN A 83 1.58 -0.38 -7.62
C ASN A 83 2.68 -1.14 -6.87
N MET A 84 3.93 -0.66 -6.86
CA MET A 84 5.02 -1.37 -6.17
C MET A 84 4.93 -1.36 -4.64
N CYS A 85 4.16 -0.47 -4.05
CA CYS A 85 3.91 -0.47 -2.60
C CYS A 85 2.61 -1.21 -2.22
N ASP A 86 1.94 -1.87 -3.17
CA ASP A 86 0.74 -2.66 -2.94
C ASP A 86 1.07 -4.15 -2.83
N THR A 87 0.78 -4.74 -1.67
CA THR A 87 1.00 -6.16 -1.39
C THR A 87 0.09 -7.07 -2.22
N GLU A 88 -1.00 -6.55 -2.76
CA GLU A 88 -1.92 -7.29 -3.63
C GLU A 88 -1.53 -7.20 -5.11
N SER A 89 -0.52 -6.39 -5.45
CA SER A 89 -0.03 -6.23 -6.81
C SER A 89 1.20 -7.10 -7.09
N GLU A 90 1.33 -7.58 -8.33
CA GLU A 90 2.58 -8.16 -8.86
C GLU A 90 3.75 -7.19 -8.73
N HIS A 91 3.47 -5.88 -8.77
CA HIS A 91 4.52 -4.89 -8.59
C HIS A 91 5.08 -4.87 -7.16
N GLY A 92 4.31 -5.30 -6.15
CA GLY A 92 4.69 -5.32 -4.74
C GLY A 92 5.22 -6.65 -4.21
N ASP A 93 5.43 -7.67 -5.05
CA ASP A 93 6.02 -8.96 -4.62
C ASP A 93 7.33 -8.83 -3.86
N TRP A 94 8.11 -7.81 -4.20
CA TRP A 94 9.38 -7.56 -3.55
C TRP A 94 9.24 -7.29 -2.06
N LEU A 95 8.09 -6.80 -1.59
CA LEU A 95 7.82 -6.53 -0.18
C LEU A 95 7.93 -7.81 0.67
N GLY A 96 7.55 -8.96 0.11
CA GLY A 96 7.64 -10.26 0.79
C GLY A 96 9.07 -10.83 0.87
N GLN A 97 10.05 -10.23 0.18
CA GLN A 97 11.45 -10.64 0.25
C GLN A 97 12.20 -10.03 1.45
N PHE A 98 11.57 -9.09 2.16
CA PHE A 98 12.20 -8.35 3.23
C PHE A 98 11.63 -8.74 4.59
N ASP A 99 12.55 -8.79 5.55
CA ASP A 99 12.32 -9.06 6.95
C ASP A 99 12.83 -7.85 7.75
N VAL A 100 12.13 -7.45 8.81
CA VAL A 100 12.52 -6.28 9.59
C VAL A 100 13.23 -6.75 10.86
N VAL A 101 14.55 -6.84 10.78
CA VAL A 101 15.37 -7.37 11.88
C VAL A 101 15.80 -6.27 12.85
N GLN A 102 15.80 -6.61 14.13
CA GLN A 102 16.35 -5.77 15.19
C GLN A 102 17.79 -6.16 15.51
N SER A 103 18.74 -5.24 15.27
CA SER A 103 20.14 -5.35 15.66
C SER A 103 20.44 -4.42 16.83
N GLY A 104 20.26 -4.94 18.05
CA GLY A 104 20.34 -4.15 19.28
C GLY A 104 19.25 -3.08 19.31
N ASP A 105 19.67 -1.82 19.31
CA ASP A 105 18.80 -0.65 19.43
C ASP A 105 18.30 -0.11 18.07
N LYS A 106 18.59 -0.81 16.96
CA LYS A 106 18.30 -0.35 15.60
C LYS A 106 17.50 -1.39 14.81
N LEU A 107 16.54 -0.91 14.02
CA LEU A 107 15.84 -1.71 13.01
C LEU A 107 16.46 -1.50 11.63
N SER A 108 16.48 -2.56 10.84
CA SER A 108 16.92 -2.52 9.45
C SER A 108 16.16 -3.54 8.63
N LEU A 109 15.99 -3.26 7.33
CA LEU A 109 15.51 -4.27 6.40
C LEU A 109 16.62 -5.26 6.09
N HIS A 110 16.33 -6.56 6.26
CA HIS A 110 17.18 -7.66 5.86
C HIS A 110 16.52 -8.46 4.74
N LYS A 111 17.33 -9.01 3.85
CA LYS A 111 16.88 -9.87 2.75
C LYS A 111 17.39 -11.29 2.99
N PRO A 112 16.63 -12.14 3.71
CA PRO A 112 17.06 -13.49 4.06
C PRO A 112 17.16 -14.44 2.85
N GLY A 113 16.47 -14.14 1.74
CA GLY A 113 16.36 -15.02 0.57
C GLY A 113 14.92 -15.52 0.41
N GLY A 114 14.52 -15.81 -0.83
CA GLY A 114 13.16 -16.27 -1.13
C GLY A 114 12.07 -15.21 -0.94
N TYR A 115 10.83 -15.68 -0.80
CA TYR A 115 9.64 -14.86 -0.58
C TYR A 115 8.89 -15.41 0.63
N SER A 116 8.42 -14.54 1.51
CA SER A 116 7.54 -14.91 2.61
C SER A 116 6.09 -14.50 2.33
N GLN A 117 5.16 -15.20 2.97
CA GLN A 117 3.77 -14.76 3.00
C GLN A 117 3.69 -13.39 3.67
N CYS A 118 3.07 -12.43 2.98
CA CYS A 118 3.00 -11.07 3.48
C CYS A 118 2.13 -10.99 4.75
N LYS A 119 2.77 -10.83 5.92
CA LYS A 119 2.17 -10.66 7.25
C LYS A 119 2.39 -9.24 7.80
N LYS A 120 2.62 -9.05 9.09
CA LYS A 120 2.66 -7.73 9.71
C LYS A 120 3.91 -6.96 9.30
N GLU A 121 5.05 -7.63 9.24
CA GLU A 121 6.31 -6.99 8.83
C GLU A 121 6.26 -6.50 7.39
N CYS A 122 5.86 -7.38 6.46
CA CYS A 122 5.61 -7.02 5.07
C CYS A 122 4.60 -5.87 4.95
N SER A 123 3.52 -5.88 5.74
CA SER A 123 2.52 -4.80 5.73
C SER A 123 3.08 -3.48 6.27
N THR A 124 4.02 -3.55 7.21
CA THR A 124 4.73 -2.40 7.75
C THR A 124 5.70 -1.80 6.74
N VAL A 125 6.44 -2.65 6.02
CA VAL A 125 7.29 -2.25 4.89
C VAL A 125 6.44 -1.63 3.77
N ALA A 126 5.30 -2.25 3.43
CA ALA A 126 4.38 -1.75 2.42
C ALA A 126 3.80 -0.38 2.80
N TYR A 127 3.43 -0.20 4.07
CA TYR A 127 2.95 1.08 4.59
C TYR A 127 4.04 2.16 4.53
N ALA A 128 5.26 1.83 4.96
CA ALA A 128 6.41 2.74 4.86
C ALA A 128 6.68 3.11 3.39
N CYS A 129 6.58 2.16 2.47
CA CYS A 129 6.74 2.39 1.03
C CYS A 129 5.71 3.40 0.52
N ARG A 130 4.41 3.17 0.78
CA ARG A 130 3.33 4.08 0.36
C ARG A 130 3.55 5.48 0.88
N LYS A 131 3.86 5.61 2.18
CA LYS A 131 4.14 6.92 2.80
C LYS A 131 5.24 7.70 2.09
N GLN A 132 6.27 7.03 1.56
CA GLN A 132 7.38 7.69 0.88
C GLN A 132 7.14 7.93 -0.61
N LEU A 133 6.44 7.02 -1.30
CA LEU A 133 6.28 7.06 -2.76
C LEU A 133 4.96 7.65 -3.25
N GLU A 134 3.91 7.72 -2.41
CA GLU A 134 2.58 8.20 -2.83
C GLU A 134 2.62 9.62 -3.40
N GLU A 135 3.50 10.50 -2.91
CA GLU A 135 3.62 11.87 -3.46
C GLU A 135 4.59 11.97 -4.65
N VAL A 136 5.50 11.01 -4.83
CA VAL A 136 6.66 11.13 -5.75
C VAL A 136 6.70 10.04 -6.83
N HIS A 137 5.70 9.16 -6.89
CA HIS A 137 5.65 8.03 -7.82
C HIS A 137 5.71 8.50 -9.28
N SER A 138 5.00 9.58 -9.62
CA SER A 138 5.02 10.21 -10.95
C SER A 138 6.40 10.75 -11.32
N ASP A 139 7.04 11.50 -10.42
CA ASP A 139 8.40 12.02 -10.60
C ASP A 139 9.43 10.88 -10.76
N LEU A 140 9.23 9.78 -10.02
CA LEU A 140 10.07 8.59 -10.14
C LEU A 140 9.87 7.90 -11.49
N ALA A 141 8.63 7.75 -11.96
CA ALA A 141 8.32 7.20 -13.28
C ALA A 141 8.98 8.02 -14.40
N GLU A 142 8.87 9.35 -14.33
CA GLU A 142 9.50 10.26 -15.29
C GLU A 142 11.04 10.12 -15.27
N ALA A 143 11.65 10.13 -14.07
CA ALA A 143 13.09 9.97 -13.92
C ALA A 143 13.60 8.64 -14.50
N LEU A 144 12.85 7.57 -14.30
CA LEU A 144 13.13 6.25 -14.87
C LEU A 144 12.96 6.25 -16.39
N TYR A 145 11.91 6.87 -16.92
CA TYR A 145 11.63 6.97 -18.35
C TYR A 145 12.75 7.71 -19.09
N LEU A 146 13.10 8.91 -18.59
CA LEU A 146 14.14 9.78 -19.12
C LEU A 146 15.57 9.26 -18.88
N GLN A 147 15.74 8.23 -18.04
CA GLN A 147 17.04 7.70 -17.60
C GLN A 147 17.92 8.78 -16.94
N LYS A 148 17.29 9.64 -16.13
CA LYS A 148 17.97 10.76 -15.46
C LYS A 148 17.70 10.73 -13.96
N PRO A 149 18.74 10.52 -13.12
CA PRO A 149 20.15 10.30 -13.46
C PRO A 149 20.45 8.87 -13.95
N LYS A 150 21.53 8.69 -14.73
CA LYS A 150 21.98 7.38 -15.27
C LYS A 150 22.56 6.41 -14.24
N SER A 151 22.61 6.79 -12.97
CA SER A 151 23.21 6.00 -11.89
C SER A 151 22.17 5.80 -10.80
N LEU A 152 22.02 4.54 -10.39
CA LEU A 152 21.14 4.12 -9.31
C LEU A 152 21.43 4.91 -8.03
N ASP A 153 22.68 5.05 -7.61
CA ASP A 153 23.03 5.77 -6.38
C ASP A 153 22.61 7.25 -6.41
N LYS A 154 22.73 7.88 -7.58
CA LYS A 154 22.29 9.27 -7.78
C LYS A 154 20.78 9.37 -7.74
N LEU A 155 20.05 8.41 -8.33
CA LEU A 155 18.59 8.39 -8.29
C LEU A 155 18.11 8.16 -6.85
N THR A 156 18.63 7.14 -6.17
CA THR A 156 18.33 6.82 -4.78
C THR A 156 18.60 8.00 -3.86
N THR A 157 19.72 8.71 -4.05
CA THR A 157 20.02 9.91 -3.27
C THR A 157 19.04 11.05 -3.57
N LYS A 158 18.64 11.23 -4.83
CA LYS A 158 17.69 12.26 -5.23
C LYS A 158 16.31 11.99 -4.63
N VAL A 159 15.79 10.78 -4.79
CA VAL A 159 14.48 10.37 -4.28
C VAL A 159 14.49 10.39 -2.75
N CYS A 160 15.35 9.61 -2.11
CA CYS A 160 15.27 9.36 -0.67
C CYS A 160 15.78 10.49 0.22
N LYS A 161 16.64 11.39 -0.30
CA LYS A 161 17.09 12.56 0.49
C LYS A 161 16.41 13.87 0.08
N LYS A 162 16.11 14.08 -1.21
CA LYS A 162 15.56 15.36 -1.68
C LYS A 162 14.05 15.35 -1.78
N TRP A 163 13.47 14.31 -2.40
CA TRP A 163 12.02 14.25 -2.64
C TRP A 163 11.27 13.82 -1.38
N THR A 164 11.60 12.64 -0.84
CA THR A 164 10.82 12.05 0.27
C THR A 164 11.35 12.43 1.65
N LYS A 165 12.62 12.85 1.73
CA LYS A 165 13.34 13.11 2.99
C LYS A 165 13.35 11.90 3.96
N ALA A 166 13.11 10.68 3.45
CA ALA A 166 13.19 9.44 4.22
C ALA A 166 14.58 9.24 4.86
N CYS A 167 15.65 9.63 4.16
CA CYS A 167 17.02 9.40 4.59
C CYS A 167 17.66 10.65 5.22
N THR A 168 17.03 11.17 6.29
CA THR A 168 17.59 12.25 7.11
C THR A 168 18.53 11.70 8.19
N LYS A 169 19.38 12.59 8.75
CA LYS A 169 20.22 12.24 9.91
C LYS A 169 19.39 11.80 11.12
N ALA A 170 18.17 12.33 11.26
CA ALA A 170 17.24 11.96 12.32
C ALA A 170 16.82 10.49 12.19
N ASN A 171 16.38 10.05 11.01
CA ASN A 171 15.99 8.66 10.78
C ASN A 171 17.18 7.70 10.92
N ALA A 172 18.38 8.13 10.53
CA ALA A 172 19.60 7.33 10.70
C ALA A 172 20.02 7.15 12.18
N ALA A 173 19.65 8.09 13.05
CA ALA A 173 19.96 8.08 14.48
C ALA A 173 18.80 7.58 15.35
N ALA A 174 17.69 7.18 14.73
CA ALA A 174 16.51 6.73 15.43
C ALA A 174 16.80 5.36 16.09
N VAL A 175 16.52 5.27 17.39
CA VAL A 175 16.71 4.07 18.22
C VAL A 175 15.36 3.56 18.70
N VAL A 176 15.16 2.24 18.60
CA VAL A 176 13.97 1.56 19.10
C VAL A 176 14.02 1.53 20.62
N LYS A 177 12.93 1.98 21.24
CA LYS A 177 12.75 1.96 22.71
C LYS A 177 11.62 1.04 23.16
N HIS A 178 10.90 0.42 22.22
CA HIS A 178 9.79 -0.48 22.52
C HIS A 178 10.21 -1.95 22.37
N GLU A 179 9.58 -2.81 23.16
CA GLU A 179 9.74 -4.26 23.03
C GLU A 179 8.99 -4.74 21.78
N ARG A 180 9.74 -5.17 20.76
CA ARG A 180 9.22 -5.70 19.50
C ARG A 180 9.08 -7.22 19.61
N LYS A 181 7.92 -7.75 19.18
CA LYS A 181 7.78 -9.18 18.90
C LYS A 181 8.09 -9.40 17.42
N ASP A 182 9.24 -9.98 17.16
CA ASP A 182 9.72 -10.29 15.81
C ASP A 182 8.89 -11.42 15.19
N GLU A 183 8.51 -11.27 13.92
CA GLU A 183 7.85 -12.36 13.20
C GLU A 183 8.90 -13.25 12.55
N THR A 184 8.83 -14.57 12.77
CA THR A 184 9.75 -15.46 12.06
C THR A 184 9.48 -15.43 10.56
N PHE A 185 10.50 -15.06 9.77
CA PHE A 185 10.48 -15.18 8.33
C PHE A 185 10.25 -16.64 7.92
N LYS A 186 9.09 -16.92 7.32
CA LYS A 186 8.76 -18.23 6.75
C LYS A 186 8.88 -18.12 5.25
N GLU A 187 9.99 -18.62 4.71
CA GLU A 187 10.18 -18.75 3.28
C GLU A 187 9.09 -19.68 2.71
N MET A 188 8.44 -19.20 1.66
CA MET A 188 7.52 -19.98 0.86
C MET A 188 8.33 -20.85 -0.10
N ASP A 189 7.85 -22.08 -0.29
CA ASP A 189 8.32 -22.89 -1.40
C ASP A 189 7.91 -22.25 -2.74
N GLU A 190 8.67 -22.54 -3.80
CA GLU A 190 8.43 -21.98 -5.13
C GLU A 190 7.00 -22.26 -5.64
N LYS A 191 6.45 -23.44 -5.32
CA LYS A 191 5.08 -23.80 -5.73
C LYS A 191 4.03 -22.99 -4.99
N ALA A 192 4.20 -22.76 -3.69
CA ALA A 192 3.31 -21.88 -2.94
C ALA A 192 3.35 -20.45 -3.49
N LYS A 193 4.52 -19.97 -3.91
CA LYS A 193 4.64 -18.67 -4.57
C LYS A 193 3.88 -18.65 -5.91
N GLU A 194 4.10 -19.63 -6.77
CA GLU A 194 3.41 -19.73 -8.07
C GLU A 194 1.88 -19.81 -7.89
N MET A 195 1.42 -20.52 -6.87
CA MET A 195 0.01 -20.60 -6.52
C MET A 195 -0.54 -19.23 -6.07
N GLU A 196 0.18 -18.48 -5.23
CA GLU A 196 -0.23 -17.14 -4.83
C GLU A 196 -0.28 -16.17 -6.03
N ASP A 197 0.71 -16.24 -6.92
CA ASP A 197 0.74 -15.46 -8.15
C ASP A 197 -0.43 -15.80 -9.08
N LEU A 198 -0.78 -17.09 -9.18
CA LEU A 198 -1.93 -17.55 -9.95
C LEU A 198 -3.24 -17.04 -9.34
N MET A 199 -3.42 -17.18 -8.03
CA MET A 199 -4.62 -16.71 -7.33
C MET A 199 -4.80 -15.20 -7.49
N ARG A 200 -3.71 -14.43 -7.41
CA ARG A 200 -3.75 -12.98 -7.66
C ARG A 200 -4.16 -12.63 -9.08
N LYS A 201 -3.65 -13.35 -10.09
CA LYS A 201 -4.05 -13.17 -11.49
C LYS A 201 -5.53 -13.49 -11.68
N MET A 202 -6.03 -14.56 -11.07
CA MET A 202 -7.46 -14.92 -11.10
C MET A 202 -8.33 -13.84 -10.42
N ASN A 203 -7.89 -13.31 -9.29
CA ASN A 203 -8.58 -12.21 -8.60
C ASN A 203 -8.65 -10.95 -9.50
N LYS A 204 -7.56 -10.59 -10.18
CA LYS A 204 -7.51 -9.44 -11.09
C LYS A 204 -8.43 -9.61 -12.31
N MET A 205 -8.67 -10.85 -12.76
CA MET A 205 -9.63 -11.17 -13.83
C MET A 205 -11.09 -11.24 -13.35
N GLY A 206 -11.37 -10.91 -12.08
CA GLY A 206 -12.72 -10.95 -11.52
C GLY A 206 -13.22 -12.34 -11.13
N MET A 207 -12.37 -13.37 -11.21
CA MET A 207 -12.68 -14.75 -10.81
C MET A 207 -12.40 -15.03 -9.32
N GLY A 208 -11.88 -14.05 -8.58
CA GLY A 208 -11.53 -14.19 -7.17
C GLY A 208 -12.69 -14.30 -6.18
N GLY A 209 -13.91 -14.09 -6.67
CA GLY A 209 -15.14 -14.09 -5.88
C GLY A 209 -16.26 -14.92 -6.48
N MET A 210 -15.97 -15.81 -7.46
CA MET A 210 -16.94 -16.84 -7.84
C MET A 210 -17.08 -17.80 -6.66
N SER A 211 -17.97 -17.47 -5.74
CA SER A 211 -18.64 -18.46 -4.92
C SER A 211 -19.10 -19.55 -5.90
N MET A 212 -18.66 -20.79 -5.68
CA MET A 212 -19.36 -21.92 -6.25
C MET A 212 -20.84 -21.69 -5.92
N TYR A 213 -21.67 -21.39 -6.92
CA TYR A 213 -23.08 -21.66 -6.77
C TYR A 213 -23.14 -23.15 -6.43
N SER A 214 -23.67 -23.47 -5.26
CA SER A 214 -23.88 -24.86 -4.90
C SER A 214 -24.82 -25.44 -5.96
N ARG A 215 -24.75 -26.75 -6.25
CA ARG A 215 -25.74 -27.37 -7.18
C ARG A 215 -27.17 -27.02 -6.75
N ASP A 216 -27.38 -26.89 -5.45
CA ASP A 216 -28.63 -26.49 -4.83
C ASP A 216 -29.06 -25.05 -5.19
N ASP A 217 -28.12 -24.11 -5.37
CA ASP A 217 -28.42 -22.72 -5.77
C ASP A 217 -28.72 -22.60 -7.28
N MET A 218 -28.26 -23.56 -8.09
CA MET A 218 -28.55 -23.62 -9.54
C MET A 218 -29.94 -24.20 -9.82
N ASP A 219 -30.41 -25.10 -8.95
CA ASP A 219 -31.74 -25.72 -9.04
C ASP A 219 -32.86 -24.74 -8.62
N GLU A 220 -32.56 -23.71 -7.83
CA GLU A 220 -33.53 -22.67 -7.41
C GLU A 220 -33.71 -21.55 -8.46
N MET A 221 -32.88 -21.55 -9.51
CA MET A 221 -32.91 -20.58 -10.63
C MET A 221 -33.44 -21.17 -11.96
N MET A 222 -33.92 -22.42 -11.97
CA MET A 222 -34.66 -23.04 -13.08
C MET A 222 -36.16 -23.13 -12.77
#